data_AF-A0A9W8LPW9-F1
#
_entry.id   AF-A0A9W8LPW9-F1
#
_cell.length_a   1.000
_cell.length_b   1.000
_cell.length_c   1.000
_cell.angle_alpha   90.00
_cell.angle_beta   90.00
_cell.angle_gamma   90.00
#
_symmetry.space_group_name_H-M   'P 1'
#
loop_
_entity.id
_entity.type
_entity.pdbx_description
1 polymer ?
#
loop_
_entity_poly.entity_id
_entity_poly.type
_entity_poly.pdbx_seq_one_letter_code
_entity_poly.pdbx_strand_id
1 'polypeptide(L)'
;MGAQSGDASGSSALGRAGTIMPQQQGNGVAIPNMPQQIPAANANAERAASFDGSSTVGGSVRSNTLHSTAAPDSGHSFRGDGSARGSITPTGFGSLSSTPPASFARREGGMSPFPSNVGPSRQTTLMPGTEANASKDITSVEELEPQLRQPLPANVTPINYVKMTRPVFKYGGHISHPETGSWAKIDRQMTMLKSVSAKLTVDVLATMHVGRPFNRPAERVRAAFTWIASNIQYDTSVAESNDEFEQQEEPNAVLQRRRSRGPGFAYLFDAMMAALAIESHTIRGYLRQPLDKYQGVVLPAANHVWNVVCLDGEFRLVDTACAARSHPLNAESRTDPWFFLASPKETIFTHFPLAAADQFVDPVVPLPVFWMLPYVRPNYFQSRVKLLNLPHLPHIVLKDDKVTPLVMCVRDSTMSVYAEVELHDPNGSGRIVARQPLLAQCMDYKGKRMVKV
;
A
#
# COMPACT_ATOMS: atom_id res chain seq x y z
N MET A 1 8.90 -47.32 -52.79
CA MET A 1 8.13 -48.44 -53.37
C MET A 1 7.93 -49.41 -52.22
N GLY A 2 6.72 -49.57 -51.67
CA GLY A 2 5.65 -50.42 -52.20
C GLY A 2 5.75 -51.80 -51.53
N ALA A 3 4.71 -52.49 -51.07
CA ALA A 3 3.26 -52.23 -51.11
C ALA A 3 2.59 -52.95 -49.89
N GLN A 4 1.38 -52.58 -49.43
CA GLN A 4 0.09 -53.31 -49.61
C GLN A 4 0.01 -54.73 -48.99
N SER A 5 -1.15 -55.27 -48.57
CA SER A 5 -2.44 -54.75 -48.03
C SER A 5 -3.42 -55.93 -47.86
N GLY A 6 -4.34 -55.87 -46.88
CA GLY A 6 -5.51 -56.78 -46.77
C GLY A 6 -5.19 -58.21 -46.29
N ASP A 7 -6.12 -59.10 -45.92
CA ASP A 7 -7.59 -59.02 -45.68
C ASP A 7 -8.06 -60.42 -45.15
N ALA A 8 -9.23 -60.67 -44.53
CA ALA A 8 -10.27 -59.86 -43.85
C ALA A 8 -11.28 -60.82 -43.14
N SER A 9 -12.30 -60.27 -42.44
CA SER A 9 -13.53 -60.95 -41.93
C SER A 9 -13.37 -61.97 -40.77
N GLY A 10 -14.37 -62.18 -39.88
CA GLY A 10 -15.67 -61.49 -39.68
C GLY A 10 -16.57 -62.12 -38.59
N SER A 11 -17.74 -61.50 -38.33
CA SER A 11 -18.90 -61.98 -37.49
C SER A 11 -18.67 -62.12 -35.96
N SER A 12 -19.33 -61.37 -35.05
CA SER A 12 -20.75 -61.36 -34.56
C SER A 12 -21.08 -62.51 -33.56
N ALA A 13 -21.85 -62.38 -32.46
CA ALA A 13 -22.74 -61.30 -31.98
C ALA A 13 -23.07 -61.39 -30.45
N LEU A 14 -23.60 -60.29 -29.89
CA LEU A 14 -24.64 -60.14 -28.83
C LEU A 14 -24.85 -61.19 -27.69
N GLY A 15 -24.89 -60.74 -26.42
CA GLY A 15 -25.47 -61.53 -25.30
C GLY A 15 -25.45 -60.88 -23.89
N ARG A 16 -26.60 -60.40 -23.39
CA ARG A 16 -26.86 -59.72 -22.08
C ARG A 16 -26.73 -60.60 -20.81
N ALA A 17 -26.50 -59.93 -19.65
CA ALA A 17 -27.28 -59.97 -18.38
C ALA A 17 -26.59 -60.39 -17.04
N GLY A 18 -27.03 -59.76 -15.91
CA GLY A 18 -26.81 -60.15 -14.50
C GLY A 18 -25.48 -59.69 -13.87
N THR A 19 -25.37 -58.71 -12.95
CA THR A 19 -25.99 -58.49 -11.61
C THR A 19 -25.65 -59.56 -10.56
N ILE A 20 -24.99 -59.15 -9.45
CA ILE A 20 -25.21 -59.57 -8.05
C ILE A 20 -24.27 -58.78 -7.09
N MET A 21 -24.78 -58.34 -5.94
CA MET A 21 -24.03 -57.81 -4.78
C MET A 21 -23.82 -58.91 -3.72
N PRO A 22 -22.98 -58.66 -2.69
CA PRO A 22 -23.43 -59.01 -1.33
C PRO A 22 -23.28 -57.88 -0.30
N GLN A 23 -24.16 -57.88 0.70
CA GLN A 23 -24.11 -57.08 1.93
C GLN A 23 -23.57 -57.90 3.13
N GLN A 24 -22.91 -57.24 4.08
CA GLN A 24 -22.99 -57.46 5.55
C GLN A 24 -22.74 -56.07 6.21
N GLN A 25 -23.58 -55.51 7.09
CA GLN A 25 -23.79 -55.81 8.52
C GLN A 25 -22.47 -55.92 9.32
N GLY A 26 -22.25 -55.23 10.44
CA GLY A 26 -23.00 -54.18 11.14
C GLY A 26 -22.53 -54.05 12.60
N ASN A 27 -22.63 -52.87 13.23
CA ASN A 27 -22.77 -52.71 14.70
C ASN A 27 -22.98 -51.23 15.07
N GLY A 28 -23.81 -50.97 16.08
CA GLY A 28 -24.08 -49.63 16.59
C GLY A 28 -23.98 -49.55 18.12
N VAL A 29 -23.84 -48.34 18.64
CA VAL A 29 -23.96 -47.99 20.07
C VAL A 29 -24.81 -46.72 20.15
N ALA A 30 -25.70 -46.64 21.14
CA ALA A 30 -26.70 -45.58 21.31
C ALA A 30 -26.52 -44.82 22.65
N ILE A 31 -27.50 -43.96 23.00
CA ILE A 31 -27.74 -43.26 24.29
C ILE A 31 -27.13 -41.83 24.36
N PRO A 32 -27.87 -40.78 24.81
CA PRO A 32 -29.34 -40.57 24.84
C PRO A 32 -29.83 -39.18 24.33
N ASN A 33 -31.14 -39.05 24.12
CA ASN A 33 -31.83 -37.75 24.06
C ASN A 33 -32.08 -37.19 25.48
N MET A 34 -32.01 -35.87 25.64
CA MET A 34 -32.75 -35.15 26.69
C MET A 34 -33.40 -33.86 26.13
N PRO A 35 -34.55 -33.44 26.67
CA PRO A 35 -35.37 -32.40 26.08
C PRO A 35 -34.95 -30.99 26.52
N GLN A 36 -35.15 -29.99 25.66
CA GLN A 36 -35.23 -28.58 26.09
C GLN A 36 -36.65 -28.06 25.87
N GLN A 37 -37.26 -27.61 26.97
CA GLN A 37 -38.56 -26.96 27.00
C GLN A 37 -38.44 -25.51 26.50
N ILE A 38 -39.49 -25.06 25.83
CA ILE A 38 -39.71 -23.65 25.49
C ILE A 38 -40.35 -22.95 26.69
N PRO A 39 -39.87 -21.75 27.06
CA PRO A 39 -40.72 -20.70 27.61
C PRO A 39 -40.85 -19.54 26.61
N ALA A 40 -42.08 -19.10 26.36
CA ALA A 40 -42.37 -17.89 25.61
C ALA A 40 -42.32 -16.64 26.50
N ALA A 41 -42.39 -15.47 25.85
CA ALA A 41 -42.52 -14.12 26.41
C ALA A 41 -41.28 -13.52 27.13
N ASN A 42 -40.62 -12.60 26.45
CA ASN A 42 -40.99 -11.19 26.63
C ASN A 42 -40.59 -10.33 25.42
N ALA A 43 -41.55 -9.62 24.85
CA ALA A 43 -41.29 -8.54 23.92
C ALA A 43 -41.05 -7.26 24.72
N ASN A 44 -39.95 -6.55 24.44
CA ASN A 44 -39.89 -5.12 24.66
C ASN A 44 -38.95 -4.47 23.66
N ALA A 45 -39.37 -3.31 23.14
CA ALA A 45 -38.73 -2.66 22.01
C ALA A 45 -37.54 -1.80 22.45
N GLU A 46 -36.37 -2.01 21.85
CA GLU A 46 -35.32 -0.99 21.87
C GLU A 46 -35.53 0.00 20.72
N ARG A 47 -35.66 1.26 21.14
CA ARG A 47 -36.06 2.40 20.32
C ARG A 47 -34.83 2.97 19.63
N ALA A 48 -34.79 2.96 18.30
CA ALA A 48 -33.70 3.59 17.55
C ALA A 48 -33.60 5.09 17.88
N ALA A 49 -32.44 5.52 18.35
CA ALA A 49 -32.15 6.92 18.61
C ALA A 49 -31.89 7.66 17.29
N SER A 50 -32.90 8.41 16.83
CA SER A 50 -32.76 9.43 15.79
C SER A 50 -32.00 10.64 16.33
N PHE A 51 -31.06 11.17 15.55
CA PHE A 51 -30.53 12.52 15.75
C PHE A 51 -30.39 13.23 14.40
N ASP A 52 -31.37 14.09 14.10
CA ASP A 52 -31.22 15.20 13.17
C ASP A 52 -30.74 16.45 13.95
N GLY A 53 -29.92 17.27 13.31
CA GLY A 53 -29.36 18.50 13.90
C GLY A 53 -29.00 19.49 12.80
N SER A 54 -29.99 20.30 12.42
CA SER A 54 -29.93 21.24 11.28
C SER A 54 -29.08 22.49 11.56
N SER A 55 -28.48 23.06 10.51
CA SER A 55 -28.43 24.52 10.35
C SER A 55 -28.60 24.92 8.88
N THR A 56 -29.72 25.56 8.57
CA THR A 56 -30.10 26.09 7.26
C THR A 56 -29.52 27.48 6.97
N VAL A 57 -29.15 27.74 5.72
CA VAL A 57 -29.33 29.07 5.08
C VAL A 57 -29.90 28.84 3.69
N GLY A 58 -30.98 29.55 3.34
CA GLY A 58 -31.72 29.35 2.09
C GLY A 58 -31.22 30.20 0.91
N GLY A 59 -31.56 29.77 -0.30
CA GLY A 59 -31.33 30.49 -1.56
C GLY A 59 -32.30 29.99 -2.64
N SER A 60 -32.94 30.92 -3.36
CA SER A 60 -34.15 30.62 -4.15
C SER A 60 -33.90 29.82 -5.44
N VAL A 61 -34.92 29.05 -5.80
CA VAL A 61 -35.15 28.39 -7.10
C VAL A 61 -35.06 29.38 -8.28
N ARG A 62 -34.48 28.94 -9.41
CA ARG A 62 -35.04 29.16 -10.76
C ARG A 62 -34.54 28.12 -11.76
N SER A 63 -35.49 27.55 -12.49
CA SER A 63 -35.29 26.61 -13.59
C SER A 63 -34.75 27.31 -14.84
N ASN A 64 -33.99 26.60 -15.68
CA ASN A 64 -34.22 26.65 -17.13
C ASN A 64 -33.56 25.48 -17.88
N THR A 65 -34.23 25.09 -18.95
CA THR A 65 -33.88 24.01 -19.87
C THR A 65 -33.11 24.58 -21.07
N LEU A 66 -32.16 23.84 -21.67
CA LEU A 66 -32.02 23.54 -23.12
C LEU A 66 -30.58 23.27 -23.61
N HIS A 67 -30.52 22.29 -24.53
CA HIS A 67 -29.55 21.97 -25.59
C HIS A 67 -28.05 22.39 -25.56
N SER A 68 -27.20 21.36 -25.52
CA SER A 68 -26.31 20.94 -26.63
C SER A 68 -26.02 21.92 -27.78
N THR A 69 -24.74 22.17 -28.09
CA THR A 69 -24.07 21.71 -29.34
C THR A 69 -22.59 22.12 -29.42
N ALA A 70 -21.83 21.37 -30.24
CA ALA A 70 -20.64 21.78 -31.02
C ALA A 70 -19.36 22.33 -30.31
N ALA A 71 -18.30 21.50 -30.35
CA ALA A 71 -16.97 21.92 -30.81
C ALA A 71 -16.95 21.93 -32.36
N PRO A 72 -15.86 22.32 -33.07
CA PRO A 72 -14.56 22.81 -32.61
C PRO A 72 -14.17 24.17 -33.24
N ASP A 73 -12.94 24.65 -33.01
CA ASP A 73 -12.05 24.87 -34.17
C ASP A 73 -10.55 25.01 -33.80
N SER A 74 -9.70 24.65 -34.77
CA SER A 74 -8.24 24.70 -34.70
C SER A 74 -7.69 25.69 -35.74
N GLY A 75 -6.76 26.58 -35.36
CA GLY A 75 -6.29 27.63 -36.28
C GLY A 75 -4.94 28.27 -35.96
N HIS A 76 -3.87 27.64 -36.43
CA HIS A 76 -2.65 28.25 -37.01
C HIS A 76 -2.01 29.54 -36.43
N SER A 77 -0.84 29.34 -35.81
CA SER A 77 0.48 29.90 -36.19
C SER A 77 0.60 31.28 -36.88
N PHE A 78 1.48 32.16 -36.36
CA PHE A 78 2.64 32.64 -37.14
C PHE A 78 3.82 33.17 -36.27
N ARG A 79 4.95 33.47 -36.95
CA ARG A 79 6.29 33.83 -36.44
C ARG A 79 6.46 35.31 -36.04
N GLY A 80 7.53 35.62 -35.31
CA GLY A 80 8.11 36.97 -35.23
C GLY A 80 9.45 37.03 -34.47
N ASP A 81 10.53 37.41 -35.14
CA ASP A 81 11.89 37.57 -34.58
C ASP A 81 12.06 38.81 -33.67
N GLY A 82 13.12 38.85 -32.86
CA GLY A 82 13.49 40.06 -32.10
C GLY A 82 14.74 39.92 -31.21
N SER A 83 15.93 40.16 -31.77
CA SER A 83 17.21 40.17 -31.04
C SER A 83 17.54 41.56 -30.48
N ALA A 84 18.03 41.65 -29.24
CA ALA A 84 18.92 42.74 -28.78
C ALA A 84 19.70 42.39 -27.49
N ARG A 85 20.91 42.95 -27.36
CA ARG A 85 21.84 42.78 -26.22
C ARG A 85 21.63 43.83 -25.13
N GLY A 86 22.10 43.55 -23.91
CA GLY A 86 22.34 44.56 -22.88
C GLY A 86 23.07 44.02 -21.65
N SER A 87 24.38 44.23 -21.55
CA SER A 87 25.19 43.90 -20.37
C SER A 87 25.64 45.16 -19.65
N ILE A 88 25.45 45.25 -18.33
CA ILE A 88 26.13 46.22 -17.47
C ILE A 88 26.53 45.55 -16.16
N THR A 89 27.83 45.56 -15.86
CA THR A 89 28.41 45.38 -14.52
C THR A 89 28.64 46.76 -13.87
N PRO A 90 28.86 46.81 -12.55
CA PRO A 90 30.16 47.32 -12.11
C PRO A 90 30.81 46.53 -10.97
N THR A 91 32.09 46.83 -10.75
CA THR A 91 33.07 46.16 -9.87
C THR A 91 33.31 46.92 -8.55
N GLY A 92 33.92 46.26 -7.55
CA GLY A 92 34.46 46.89 -6.34
C GLY A 92 34.54 45.92 -5.14
N PHE A 93 35.56 45.07 -5.05
CA PHE A 93 36.80 45.23 -4.26
C PHE A 93 36.63 45.34 -2.73
N GLY A 94 37.27 44.41 -1.99
CA GLY A 94 37.34 44.42 -0.53
C GLY A 94 37.81 43.08 0.06
N SER A 95 39.12 42.84 0.06
CA SER A 95 39.75 41.69 0.75
C SER A 95 40.35 42.16 2.08
N LEU A 96 40.17 41.41 3.16
CA LEU A 96 41.13 41.28 4.27
C LEU A 96 40.86 39.98 5.05
N SER A 97 41.92 39.32 5.50
CA SER A 97 41.88 38.10 6.32
C SER A 97 42.31 38.38 7.75
N SER A 98 41.80 37.60 8.71
CA SER A 98 42.60 37.04 9.82
C SER A 98 41.75 36.19 10.78
N THR A 99 42.39 35.14 11.31
CA THR A 99 41.97 34.29 12.44
C THR A 99 43.12 34.29 13.46
N PRO A 100 42.98 33.67 14.65
CA PRO A 100 41.96 33.86 15.69
C PRO A 100 42.65 34.22 17.05
N PRO A 101 41.95 34.13 18.19
CA PRO A 101 42.60 33.48 19.35
C PRO A 101 41.73 32.46 20.11
N ALA A 102 42.41 31.61 20.87
CA ALA A 102 41.87 30.60 21.80
C ALA A 102 41.68 31.21 23.22
N SER A 103 41.23 30.57 24.31
CA SER A 103 40.74 29.20 24.66
C SER A 103 40.09 29.23 26.07
N PHE A 104 39.49 28.12 26.51
CA PHE A 104 38.93 27.81 27.86
C PHE A 104 37.59 28.53 28.23
N ALA A 105 36.67 27.94 29.00
CA ALA A 105 36.75 26.77 29.91
C ALA A 105 35.52 25.83 29.89
N ARG A 106 35.58 24.75 30.69
CA ARG A 106 34.74 23.53 30.71
C ARG A 106 33.69 23.52 31.84
N ARG A 107 32.46 23.07 31.54
CA ARG A 107 31.46 22.40 32.43
C ARG A 107 30.31 21.89 31.54
N GLU A 108 30.17 20.59 31.23
CA GLU A 108 29.69 19.44 32.04
C GLU A 108 28.22 19.48 32.51
N GLY A 109 27.47 18.44 32.10
CA GLY A 109 26.11 18.08 32.52
C GLY A 109 24.99 18.62 31.60
N GLY A 110 24.24 17.80 30.86
CA GLY A 110 24.35 16.36 30.60
C GLY A 110 23.24 15.89 29.64
N MET A 111 23.62 15.36 28.46
CA MET A 111 22.66 14.78 27.51
C MET A 111 22.22 13.39 27.98
N SER A 112 20.92 13.11 27.93
CA SER A 112 20.39 11.74 28.05
C SER A 112 20.52 11.01 26.71
N PRO A 113 20.92 9.72 26.68
CA PRO A 113 21.17 9.00 25.44
C PRO A 113 19.89 8.39 24.85
N PHE A 114 19.66 8.61 23.56
CA PHE A 114 18.86 7.70 22.73
C PHE A 114 19.71 6.48 22.34
N PRO A 115 19.16 5.26 22.30
CA PRO A 115 19.91 4.08 21.86
C PRO A 115 20.06 4.08 20.34
N SER A 116 21.30 4.23 19.86
CA SER A 116 21.67 3.97 18.47
C SER A 116 21.59 2.47 18.18
N ASN A 117 20.42 1.98 17.77
CA ASN A 117 20.26 0.58 17.34
C ASN A 117 20.83 0.37 15.92
N VAL A 118 22.16 0.39 15.82
CA VAL A 118 22.90 -0.27 14.73
C VAL A 118 23.51 -1.54 15.35
N GLY A 119 22.79 -2.66 15.18
CA GLY A 119 23.14 -3.99 15.70
C GLY A 119 23.01 -5.05 14.59
N PRO A 120 23.71 -6.19 14.69
CA PRO A 120 24.30 -6.85 13.53
C PRO A 120 23.35 -7.66 12.65
N SER A 121 23.72 -7.77 11.37
CA SER A 121 23.00 -8.46 10.30
C SER A 121 22.61 -9.90 10.63
N ARG A 122 21.35 -10.28 10.35
CA ARG A 122 20.94 -11.68 10.15
C ARG A 122 19.70 -11.81 9.25
N GLN A 123 19.88 -12.52 8.14
CA GLN A 123 18.86 -13.08 7.22
C GLN A 123 17.73 -12.15 6.73
N THR A 124 18.07 -11.29 5.77
CA THR A 124 17.10 -10.58 4.93
C THR A 124 16.68 -11.46 3.74
N THR A 125 15.56 -12.19 3.84
CA THR A 125 14.96 -12.83 2.65
C THR A 125 14.03 -11.83 1.95
N LEU A 126 14.53 -11.25 0.87
CA LEU A 126 13.83 -10.25 0.05
C LEU A 126 12.76 -10.89 -0.84
N MET A 127 11.75 -10.11 -1.24
CA MET A 127 10.79 -10.52 -2.27
C MET A 127 11.50 -10.74 -3.62
N PRO A 128 11.32 -11.89 -4.30
CA PRO A 128 11.85 -12.08 -5.64
C PRO A 128 11.06 -11.25 -6.66
N GLY A 129 11.72 -10.29 -7.28
CA GLY A 129 11.35 -9.88 -8.62
C GLY A 129 11.74 -10.99 -9.59
N THR A 130 10.75 -11.71 -10.14
CA THR A 130 10.89 -12.87 -11.06
C THR A 130 11.19 -14.21 -10.37
N GLU A 131 10.30 -15.18 -10.63
CA GLU A 131 10.45 -16.65 -10.55
C GLU A 131 11.46 -17.24 -9.54
N ALA A 132 10.99 -17.58 -8.33
CA ALA A 132 11.66 -18.56 -7.46
C ALA A 132 10.64 -19.32 -6.58
N ASN A 133 10.33 -20.56 -7.00
CA ASN A 133 9.68 -21.67 -6.28
C ASN A 133 8.74 -21.40 -5.09
N ALA A 134 7.52 -21.93 -5.19
CA ALA A 134 6.73 -22.31 -4.02
C ALA A 134 7.48 -23.32 -3.14
N SER A 135 7.14 -23.35 -1.84
CA SER A 135 7.89 -24.02 -0.77
C SER A 135 9.32 -23.52 -0.58
N LYS A 136 9.43 -22.34 0.05
CA LYS A 136 10.49 -22.13 1.06
C LYS A 136 9.93 -22.51 2.41
N ASP A 137 10.58 -23.45 3.10
CA ASP A 137 10.28 -23.74 4.50
C ASP A 137 10.44 -22.48 5.35
N ILE A 138 9.47 -22.27 6.27
CA ILE A 138 9.43 -21.13 7.18
C ILE A 138 10.55 -21.30 8.22
N THR A 139 11.76 -20.91 7.83
CA THR A 139 13.00 -21.15 8.59
C THR A 139 13.42 -19.98 9.49
N SER A 140 12.75 -18.83 9.36
CA SER A 140 12.80 -17.72 10.31
C SER A 140 11.40 -17.14 10.53
N VAL A 141 10.83 -17.40 11.71
CA VAL A 141 9.64 -16.70 12.22
C VAL A 141 10.14 -15.59 13.14
N GLU A 142 9.72 -14.35 12.89
CA GLU A 142 10.09 -13.24 13.77
C GLU A 142 9.26 -13.29 15.07
N GLU A 143 9.90 -13.15 16.23
CA GLU A 143 9.21 -13.29 17.51
C GLU A 143 8.39 -12.02 17.82
N LEU A 144 7.08 -12.10 17.59
CA LEU A 144 6.15 -10.98 17.78
C LEU A 144 5.96 -10.58 19.24
N GLU A 145 5.82 -9.29 19.50
CA GLU A 145 5.40 -8.78 20.82
C GLU A 145 4.05 -9.38 21.27
N PRO A 146 3.80 -9.57 22.59
CA PRO A 146 2.56 -10.16 23.10
C PRO A 146 1.28 -9.45 22.66
N GLN A 147 1.34 -8.13 22.44
CA GLN A 147 0.22 -7.33 21.94
C GLN A 147 -0.12 -7.57 20.47
N LEU A 148 0.87 -7.96 19.65
CA LEU A 148 0.67 -8.31 18.24
C LEU A 148 0.06 -9.72 18.05
N ARG A 149 0.12 -10.58 19.08
CA ARG A 149 -0.44 -11.94 19.06
C ARG A 149 -1.91 -12.02 19.51
N GLN A 150 -2.52 -10.91 19.92
CA GLN A 150 -3.89 -10.91 20.47
C GLN A 150 -4.94 -11.33 19.40
N PRO A 151 -6.00 -12.06 19.78
CA PRO A 151 -7.09 -12.39 18.88
C PRO A 151 -7.94 -11.15 18.55
N LEU A 152 -8.73 -11.25 17.47
CA LEU A 152 -9.79 -10.28 17.18
C LEU A 152 -10.81 -10.28 18.35
N PRO A 153 -11.16 -9.12 18.94
CA PRO A 153 -12.17 -9.05 20.00
C PRO A 153 -13.53 -9.57 19.55
N ALA A 154 -14.25 -10.22 20.47
CA ALA A 154 -15.58 -10.74 20.21
C ALA A 154 -16.53 -9.65 19.69
N ASN A 155 -17.37 -10.00 18.71
CA ASN A 155 -18.35 -9.12 18.05
C ASN A 155 -17.77 -7.91 17.29
N VAL A 156 -16.46 -7.77 17.17
CA VAL A 156 -15.80 -6.73 16.35
C VAL A 156 -15.36 -7.32 15.01
N THR A 157 -15.62 -6.62 13.90
CA THR A 157 -15.10 -7.02 12.58
C THR A 157 -13.68 -6.48 12.39
N PRO A 158 -12.80 -7.11 11.59
CA PRO A 158 -11.44 -6.62 11.36
C PRO A 158 -11.42 -5.18 10.84
N ILE A 159 -12.30 -4.87 9.89
CA ILE A 159 -12.47 -3.53 9.33
C ILE A 159 -12.99 -2.54 10.39
N ASN A 160 -13.85 -2.97 11.33
CA ASN A 160 -14.32 -2.09 12.40
C ASN A 160 -13.27 -1.90 13.51
N TYR A 161 -12.44 -2.90 13.79
CA TYR A 161 -11.28 -2.76 14.69
C TYR A 161 -10.38 -1.63 14.19
N VAL A 162 -9.95 -1.68 12.92
CA VAL A 162 -9.12 -0.63 12.31
C VAL A 162 -9.83 0.74 12.23
N LYS A 163 -11.17 0.77 12.10
CA LYS A 163 -11.91 2.05 12.21
C LYS A 163 -11.88 2.64 13.62
N MET A 164 -11.90 1.81 14.66
CA MET A 164 -11.90 2.23 16.07
C MET A 164 -10.56 2.79 16.53
N THR A 165 -9.44 2.40 15.89
CA THR A 165 -8.12 2.93 16.25
C THR A 165 -8.02 4.44 16.01
N ARG A 166 -7.06 5.09 16.66
CA ARG A 166 -6.74 6.52 16.54
C ARG A 166 -5.29 6.65 16.11
N PRO A 167 -4.92 7.66 15.28
CA PRO A 167 -3.53 7.94 15.01
C PRO A 167 -2.78 8.26 16.32
N VAL A 168 -1.54 7.79 16.42
CA VAL A 168 -0.62 8.21 17.48
C VAL A 168 -0.03 9.56 17.09
N PHE A 169 0.01 10.49 18.06
CA PHE A 169 0.60 11.82 17.89
C PHE A 169 1.86 11.95 18.76
N LYS A 170 2.84 12.73 18.28
CA LYS A 170 4.06 13.04 19.01
C LYS A 170 3.72 13.82 20.28
N TYR A 171 4.25 13.38 21.42
CA TYR A 171 4.08 14.07 22.70
C TYR A 171 4.57 15.52 22.62
N GLY A 172 3.72 16.47 23.03
CA GLY A 172 4.00 17.91 22.93
C GLY A 172 3.94 18.50 21.51
N GLY A 173 3.55 17.72 20.49
CA GLY A 173 3.39 18.20 19.12
C GLY A 173 2.14 19.07 18.91
N HIS A 174 2.25 20.09 18.06
CA HIS A 174 1.10 20.91 17.65
C HIS A 174 0.32 20.20 16.53
N ILE A 175 -0.86 19.67 16.85
CA ILE A 175 -1.69 18.92 15.89
C ILE A 175 -2.46 19.88 14.96
N SER A 176 -1.95 20.11 13.74
CA SER A 176 -2.68 20.83 12.68
C SER A 176 -3.47 19.90 11.74
N HIS A 177 -3.11 18.60 11.70
CA HIS A 177 -3.24 17.71 10.53
C HIS A 177 -2.45 18.24 9.31
N PRO A 178 -1.57 17.45 8.67
CA PRO A 178 -0.79 17.92 7.52
C PRO A 178 -1.70 18.44 6.40
N GLU A 179 -1.51 19.69 6.00
CA GLU A 179 -2.27 20.31 4.91
C GLU A 179 -2.15 19.48 3.62
N THR A 180 -3.26 18.92 3.16
CA THR A 180 -3.36 18.25 1.86
C THR A 180 -3.48 19.28 0.74
N GLY A 181 -2.38 20.02 0.50
CA GLY A 181 -2.29 21.03 -0.54
C GLY A 181 -2.25 20.46 -1.96
N SER A 182 -2.33 21.34 -2.97
CA SER A 182 -2.19 20.91 -4.37
C SER A 182 -0.71 20.69 -4.73
N TRP A 183 -0.27 19.43 -4.69
CA TRP A 183 1.12 19.04 -4.94
C TRP A 183 1.56 19.15 -6.41
N ALA A 184 0.63 19.37 -7.35
CA ALA A 184 0.87 19.32 -8.80
C ALA A 184 1.92 20.31 -9.33
N LYS A 185 2.26 21.38 -8.59
CA LYS A 185 3.40 22.26 -8.92
C LYS A 185 4.73 21.61 -8.55
N ILE A 186 4.84 21.09 -7.33
CA ILE A 186 6.03 20.40 -6.81
C ILE A 186 6.32 19.16 -7.65
N ASP A 187 5.29 18.37 -7.94
CA ASP A 187 5.44 17.12 -8.68
C ASP A 187 6.01 17.32 -10.09
N ARG A 188 5.47 18.31 -10.82
CA ARG A 188 5.98 18.71 -12.14
C ARG A 188 7.43 19.18 -12.05
N GLN A 189 7.77 20.00 -11.06
CA GLN A 189 9.13 20.49 -10.87
C GLN A 189 10.13 19.35 -10.59
N MET A 190 9.79 18.41 -9.71
CA MET A 190 10.65 17.28 -9.35
C MET A 190 10.78 16.24 -10.46
N THR A 191 9.71 15.99 -11.22
CA THR A 191 9.74 15.08 -12.37
C THR A 191 10.62 15.62 -13.51
N MET A 192 10.79 16.94 -13.60
CA MET A 192 11.70 17.60 -14.56
C MET A 192 13.16 17.65 -14.06
N LEU A 193 13.42 17.49 -12.77
CA LEU A 193 14.76 17.54 -12.15
C LEU A 193 15.55 16.23 -12.38
N LYS A 194 15.80 15.90 -13.65
CA LYS A 194 16.49 14.67 -14.08
C LYS A 194 18.00 14.82 -14.20
N SER A 195 18.48 16.00 -14.61
CA SER A 195 19.91 16.28 -14.76
C SER A 195 20.46 16.87 -13.47
N VAL A 196 21.18 16.05 -12.71
CA VAL A 196 21.92 16.45 -11.51
C VAL A 196 23.27 15.73 -11.54
N SER A 197 24.34 16.43 -11.14
CA SER A 197 25.73 16.00 -11.37
C SER A 197 26.01 14.57 -10.89
N ALA A 198 26.86 13.82 -11.62
CA ALA A 198 27.26 12.46 -11.26
C ALA A 198 28.05 12.37 -9.94
N LYS A 199 28.56 13.50 -9.41
CA LYS A 199 29.26 13.58 -8.12
C LYS A 199 28.40 14.16 -6.98
N LEU A 200 27.07 14.06 -7.10
CA LEU A 200 26.14 14.60 -6.12
C LEU A 200 25.98 13.64 -4.92
N THR A 201 26.10 14.17 -3.70
CA THR A 201 25.73 13.44 -2.46
C THR A 201 24.27 13.67 -2.11
N VAL A 202 23.71 12.79 -1.26
CA VAL A 202 22.32 12.91 -0.79
C VAL A 202 22.06 14.26 -0.11
N ASP A 203 22.98 14.73 0.71
CA ASP A 203 22.90 16.03 1.40
C ASP A 203 22.75 17.20 0.42
N VAL A 204 23.59 17.24 -0.62
CA VAL A 204 23.56 18.33 -1.61
C VAL A 204 22.32 18.23 -2.49
N LEU A 205 21.88 17.02 -2.86
CA LEU A 205 20.59 16.82 -3.53
C LEU A 205 19.45 17.41 -2.70
N ALA A 206 19.34 16.98 -1.44
CA ALA A 206 18.27 17.36 -0.54
C ALA A 206 18.29 18.87 -0.27
N THR A 207 19.41 19.40 0.21
CA THR A 207 19.51 20.79 0.68
C THR A 207 19.54 21.82 -0.44
N MET A 208 20.20 21.54 -1.58
CA MET A 208 20.45 22.55 -2.63
C MET A 208 19.49 22.47 -3.82
N HIS A 209 18.94 21.29 -4.13
CA HIS A 209 18.12 21.07 -5.33
C HIS A 209 16.66 20.74 -5.03
N VAL A 210 16.39 19.83 -4.10
CA VAL A 210 15.04 19.30 -3.83
C VAL A 210 14.30 20.13 -2.79
N GLY A 211 14.91 20.43 -1.64
CA GLY A 211 14.28 21.17 -0.54
C GLY A 211 14.40 22.69 -0.64
N ARG A 212 15.49 23.21 -1.25
CA ARG A 212 15.75 24.65 -1.40
C ARG A 212 14.58 25.49 -1.97
N PRO A 213 13.79 25.01 -2.96
CA PRO A 213 12.69 25.80 -3.52
C PRO A 213 11.49 25.98 -2.58
N PHE A 214 11.47 25.33 -1.42
CA PHE A 214 10.29 25.20 -0.57
C PHE A 214 10.56 25.62 0.88
N ASN A 215 9.56 26.24 1.50
CA ASN A 215 9.68 26.79 2.84
C ASN A 215 8.95 25.94 3.88
N ARG A 216 7.88 25.21 3.50
CA ARG A 216 7.14 24.36 4.44
C ARG A 216 7.75 22.96 4.49
N PRO A 217 7.85 22.31 5.67
CA PRO A 217 8.31 20.92 5.77
C PRO A 217 7.56 19.97 4.83
N ALA A 218 6.22 19.99 4.83
CA ALA A 218 5.40 19.14 3.97
C ALA A 218 5.71 19.26 2.46
N GLU A 219 6.04 20.47 1.97
CA GLU A 219 6.46 20.69 0.59
C GLU A 219 7.81 20.03 0.28
N ARG A 220 8.76 20.08 1.23
CA ARG A 220 10.08 19.44 1.13
C ARG A 220 9.97 17.90 1.16
N VAL A 221 9.13 17.36 2.05
CA VAL A 221 8.80 15.92 2.08
C VAL A 221 8.20 15.51 0.74
N ARG A 222 7.24 16.28 0.20
CA ARG A 222 6.64 16.00 -1.12
C ARG A 222 7.66 16.04 -2.24
N ALA A 223 8.56 17.02 -2.20
CA ALA A 223 9.61 17.15 -3.20
C ALA A 223 10.55 15.93 -3.20
N ALA A 224 11.00 15.48 -2.04
CA ALA A 224 11.84 14.29 -1.91
C ALA A 224 11.11 13.01 -2.36
N PHE A 225 9.86 12.81 -1.89
CA PHE A 225 9.01 11.69 -2.29
C PHE A 225 8.85 11.60 -3.80
N THR A 226 8.36 12.67 -4.45
CA THR A 226 8.09 12.63 -5.89
C THR A 226 9.38 12.52 -6.69
N TRP A 227 10.48 13.14 -6.23
CA TRP A 227 11.78 13.00 -6.89
C TRP A 227 12.29 11.56 -6.86
N ILE A 228 12.27 10.89 -5.70
CA ILE A 228 12.71 9.49 -5.57
C ILE A 228 11.83 8.57 -6.42
N ALA A 229 10.50 8.63 -6.25
CA ALA A 229 9.55 7.79 -6.97
C ALA A 229 9.61 7.97 -8.51
N SER A 230 10.09 9.12 -8.99
CA SER A 230 10.28 9.42 -10.41
C SER A 230 11.64 8.99 -10.97
N ASN A 231 12.70 9.08 -10.16
CA ASN A 231 14.09 9.02 -10.64
C ASN A 231 14.88 7.79 -10.18
N ILE A 232 14.38 7.01 -9.21
CA ILE A 232 14.97 5.72 -8.82
C ILE A 232 14.19 4.59 -9.50
N GLN A 233 14.92 3.65 -10.10
CA GLN A 233 14.39 2.46 -10.76
C GLN A 233 14.39 1.28 -9.79
N TYR A 234 13.30 0.54 -9.74
CA TYR A 234 13.27 -0.76 -9.10
C TYR A 234 14.22 -1.71 -9.84
N ASP A 235 15.12 -2.35 -9.10
CA ASP A 235 16.07 -3.31 -9.63
C ASP A 235 15.62 -4.71 -9.22
N THR A 236 15.34 -5.56 -10.21
CA THR A 236 14.92 -6.95 -10.01
C THR A 236 16.07 -7.94 -10.19
N SER A 237 17.31 -7.48 -10.30
CA SER A 237 18.48 -8.36 -10.31
C SER A 237 18.72 -9.00 -8.95
N VAL A 238 19.05 -10.29 -8.96
CA VAL A 238 19.54 -11.00 -7.77
C VAL A 238 20.95 -10.50 -7.45
N ALA A 239 21.23 -10.20 -6.19
CA ALA A 239 22.58 -9.87 -5.72
C ALA A 239 23.43 -11.15 -5.60
N GLU A 240 24.71 -11.07 -5.91
CA GLU A 240 25.69 -12.16 -5.79
C GLU A 240 26.00 -12.48 -4.33
N SER A 241 25.85 -11.50 -3.41
CA SER A 241 26.05 -11.67 -1.98
C SER A 241 25.21 -10.70 -1.14
N ASN A 242 25.08 -10.98 0.17
CA ASN A 242 24.46 -10.04 1.12
C ASN A 242 25.26 -8.74 1.24
N ASP A 243 26.59 -8.82 1.24
CA ASP A 243 27.47 -7.64 1.36
C ASP A 243 27.32 -6.71 0.14
N GLU A 244 27.21 -7.27 -1.07
CA GLU A 244 26.91 -6.51 -2.29
C GLU A 244 25.51 -5.87 -2.21
N PHE A 245 24.53 -6.60 -1.68
CA PHE A 245 23.18 -6.07 -1.47
C PHE A 245 23.20 -4.86 -0.52
N GLU A 246 23.78 -5.01 0.68
CA GLU A 246 23.87 -3.94 1.68
C GLU A 246 24.59 -2.71 1.10
N GLN A 247 25.74 -2.90 0.45
CA GLN A 247 26.51 -1.81 -0.18
C GLN A 247 25.77 -1.08 -1.32
N GLN A 248 24.90 -1.77 -2.07
CA GLN A 248 24.16 -1.16 -3.18
C GLN A 248 22.86 -0.47 -2.78
N GLU A 249 22.32 -0.78 -1.60
CA GLU A 249 21.15 -0.10 -1.03
C GLU A 249 21.52 1.14 -0.18
N GLU A 250 22.82 1.38 0.07
CA GLU A 250 23.32 2.60 0.72
C GLU A 250 22.84 3.89 0.01
N PRO A 251 22.39 4.94 0.72
CA PRO A 251 21.75 6.12 0.12
C PRO A 251 22.55 6.80 -1.01
N ASN A 252 23.87 6.96 -0.84
CA ASN A 252 24.72 7.54 -1.87
C ASN A 252 24.95 6.58 -3.06
N ALA A 253 24.97 5.26 -2.84
CA ALA A 253 25.09 4.27 -3.91
C ALA A 253 23.80 4.21 -4.75
N VAL A 254 22.63 4.18 -4.11
CA VAL A 254 21.30 4.27 -4.76
C VAL A 254 21.17 5.57 -5.57
N LEU A 255 21.61 6.70 -5.01
CA LEU A 255 21.62 7.99 -5.70
C LEU A 255 22.51 8.00 -6.95
N GLN A 256 23.71 7.42 -6.87
CA GLN A 256 24.64 7.35 -8.00
C GLN A 256 24.14 6.38 -9.09
N ARG A 257 23.71 5.18 -8.69
CA ARG A 257 23.28 4.10 -9.59
C ARG A 257 21.85 4.27 -10.12
N ARG A 258 21.06 5.14 -9.49
CA ARG A 258 19.63 5.41 -9.77
C ARG A 258 18.75 4.16 -9.69
N ARG A 259 19.14 3.21 -8.84
CA ARG A 259 18.54 1.88 -8.72
C ARG A 259 18.58 1.38 -7.28
N SER A 260 17.53 0.71 -6.86
CA SER A 260 17.40 0.03 -5.56
C SER A 260 16.53 -1.21 -5.73
N ARG A 261 16.84 -2.28 -4.99
CA ARG A 261 16.07 -3.54 -4.94
C ARG A 261 14.90 -3.49 -3.94
N GLY A 262 14.68 -2.35 -3.29
CA GLY A 262 13.58 -2.11 -2.35
C GLY A 262 13.99 -1.22 -1.18
N PRO A 263 14.82 -1.70 -0.23
CA PRO A 263 15.13 -0.95 0.99
C PRO A 263 15.81 0.41 0.76
N GLY A 264 16.67 0.51 -0.25
CA GLY A 264 17.37 1.73 -0.61
C GLY A 264 16.47 2.90 -1.01
N PHE A 265 15.22 2.65 -1.43
CA PHE A 265 14.21 3.71 -1.59
C PHE A 265 13.88 4.41 -0.26
N ALA A 266 13.76 3.63 0.82
CA ALA A 266 13.44 4.14 2.15
C ALA A 266 14.68 4.75 2.82
N TYR A 267 15.85 4.12 2.68
CA TYR A 267 17.11 4.66 3.22
C TYR A 267 17.52 5.97 2.54
N LEU A 268 17.34 6.09 1.21
CA LEU A 268 17.57 7.35 0.50
C LEU A 268 16.62 8.45 0.96
N PHE A 269 15.34 8.13 1.16
CA PHE A 269 14.37 9.10 1.65
C PHE A 269 14.71 9.57 3.07
N ASP A 270 15.05 8.66 3.98
CA ASP A 270 15.44 8.97 5.37
C ASP A 270 16.69 9.86 5.43
N ALA A 271 17.73 9.54 4.64
CA ALA A 271 18.93 10.36 4.51
C ALA A 271 18.63 11.77 3.94
N MET A 272 17.67 11.89 3.01
CA MET A 272 17.21 13.20 2.53
C MET A 272 16.43 13.97 3.61
N MET A 273 15.63 13.31 4.45
CA MET A 273 14.91 13.97 5.55
C MET A 273 15.87 14.44 6.64
N ALA A 274 16.86 13.63 7.00
CA ALA A 274 17.93 14.00 7.93
C ALA A 274 18.69 15.25 7.47
N ALA A 275 19.10 15.29 6.19
CA ALA A 275 19.76 16.46 5.59
C ALA A 275 18.86 17.72 5.54
N LEU A 276 17.54 17.55 5.59
CA LEU A 276 16.55 18.64 5.63
C LEU A 276 16.11 19.01 7.06
N ALA A 277 16.67 18.35 8.08
CA ALA A 277 16.25 18.45 9.49
C ALA A 277 14.74 18.17 9.70
N ILE A 278 14.21 17.19 8.98
CA ILE A 278 12.83 16.71 9.12
C ILE A 278 12.88 15.36 9.85
N GLU A 279 12.00 15.16 10.84
CA GLU A 279 11.91 13.90 11.56
C GLU A 279 11.26 12.81 10.69
N SER A 280 12.03 11.76 10.45
CA SER A 280 11.60 10.53 9.81
C SER A 280 12.09 9.31 10.60
N HIS A 281 11.39 8.20 10.40
CA HIS A 281 11.69 6.89 10.97
C HIS A 281 11.64 5.86 9.85
N THR A 282 12.67 5.03 9.72
CA THR A 282 12.72 3.93 8.76
C THR A 282 12.12 2.67 9.40
N ILE A 283 11.03 2.17 8.82
CA ILE A 283 10.23 1.07 9.37
C ILE A 283 10.44 -0.19 8.53
N ARG A 284 10.95 -1.25 9.16
CA ARG A 284 11.04 -2.59 8.57
C ARG A 284 9.75 -3.35 8.87
N GLY A 285 9.26 -4.16 7.93
CA GLY A 285 8.08 -4.97 8.15
C GLY A 285 7.66 -5.83 6.97
N TYR A 286 6.41 -6.26 7.01
CA TYR A 286 5.80 -7.14 6.03
C TYR A 286 4.78 -6.38 5.17
N LEU A 287 5.06 -6.28 3.88
CA LEU A 287 4.14 -5.82 2.85
C LEU A 287 3.38 -7.02 2.27
N ARG A 288 2.07 -7.03 2.50
CA ARG A 288 1.13 -8.02 1.99
C ARG A 288 1.04 -7.99 0.47
N GLN A 289 1.14 -9.17 -0.11
CA GLN A 289 0.99 -9.50 -1.52
C GLN A 289 -0.43 -9.99 -1.83
N PRO A 290 -0.89 -9.95 -3.10
CA PRO A 290 -2.25 -10.34 -3.49
C PRO A 290 -2.68 -11.75 -3.08
N LEU A 291 -1.74 -12.69 -2.98
CA LEU A 291 -2.00 -14.12 -2.74
C LEU A 291 -1.70 -14.58 -1.31
N ASP A 292 -1.35 -13.65 -0.41
CA ASP A 292 -1.03 -14.01 0.96
C ASP A 292 -2.27 -14.49 1.72
N LYS A 293 -2.15 -15.72 2.23
CA LYS A 293 -3.18 -16.43 2.98
C LYS A 293 -3.05 -16.15 4.47
N TYR A 294 -4.12 -16.41 5.22
CA TYR A 294 -4.10 -16.33 6.68
C TYR A 294 -3.07 -17.30 7.28
N GLN A 295 -2.12 -16.79 8.07
CA GLN A 295 -1.08 -17.58 8.75
C GLN A 295 -1.20 -17.57 10.29
N GLY A 296 -2.34 -17.11 10.83
CA GLY A 296 -2.58 -17.09 12.28
C GLY A 296 -1.71 -16.06 13.00
N VAL A 297 -0.86 -16.54 13.91
CA VAL A 297 0.08 -15.72 14.70
C VAL A 297 1.52 -15.80 14.19
N VAL A 298 1.74 -16.41 13.03
CA VAL A 298 3.05 -16.44 12.37
C VAL A 298 3.14 -15.24 11.43
N LEU A 299 4.14 -14.38 11.63
CA LEU A 299 4.55 -13.38 10.65
C LEU A 299 5.68 -13.98 9.79
N PRO A 300 5.59 -13.93 8.46
CA PRO A 300 6.74 -14.15 7.59
C PRO A 300 7.90 -13.22 7.91
N ALA A 301 9.12 -13.59 7.51
CA ALA A 301 10.26 -12.70 7.56
C ALA A 301 9.93 -11.36 6.88
N ALA A 302 10.39 -10.25 7.47
CA ALA A 302 10.11 -8.92 6.93
C ALA A 302 10.64 -8.79 5.49
N ASN A 303 9.76 -8.40 4.58
CA ASN A 303 9.98 -8.44 3.15
C ASN A 303 10.02 -7.03 2.50
N HIS A 304 9.80 -5.98 3.30
CA HIS A 304 9.69 -4.59 2.84
C HIS A 304 10.18 -3.57 3.88
N VAL A 305 10.51 -2.37 3.42
CA VAL A 305 10.94 -1.24 4.25
C VAL A 305 10.32 0.05 3.70
N TRP A 306 9.75 0.87 4.57
CA TRP A 306 9.13 2.17 4.24
C TRP A 306 9.53 3.22 5.28
N ASN A 307 9.06 4.46 5.13
CA ASN A 307 9.29 5.52 6.11
C ASN A 307 7.99 5.98 6.77
N VAL A 308 8.13 6.59 7.94
CA VAL A 308 7.11 7.43 8.56
C VAL A 308 7.74 8.79 8.84
N VAL A 309 7.02 9.88 8.58
CA VAL A 309 7.45 11.24 8.89
C VAL A 309 6.56 11.86 9.95
N CYS A 310 7.15 12.66 10.86
CA CYS A 310 6.39 13.47 11.80
C CYS A 310 6.21 14.88 11.23
N LEU A 311 4.97 15.24 10.85
CA LEU A 311 4.60 16.58 10.41
C LEU A 311 3.48 17.09 11.30
N ASP A 312 3.64 18.28 11.87
CA ASP A 312 2.65 18.91 12.75
C ASP A 312 2.15 17.95 13.84
N GLY A 313 3.10 17.30 14.51
CA GLY A 313 2.84 16.33 15.58
C GLY A 313 2.17 15.03 15.16
N GLU A 314 1.79 14.85 13.89
CA GLU A 314 1.16 13.63 13.39
C GLU A 314 2.14 12.78 12.59
N PHE A 315 2.18 11.48 12.91
CA PHE A 315 2.97 10.51 12.16
C PHE A 315 2.20 10.03 10.92
N ARG A 316 2.83 10.13 9.75
CA ARG A 316 2.24 9.74 8.46
C ARG A 316 3.21 8.87 7.66
N LEU A 317 2.69 7.83 7.02
CA LEU A 317 3.50 6.91 6.22
C LEU A 317 3.91 7.55 4.89
N VAL A 318 5.16 7.29 4.50
CA VAL A 318 5.71 7.60 3.19
C VAL A 318 6.39 6.35 2.63
N ASP A 319 5.89 5.83 1.50
CA ASP A 319 6.51 4.70 0.80
C ASP A 319 6.88 5.11 -0.63
N THR A 320 8.17 5.38 -0.83
CA THR A 320 8.76 5.75 -2.11
C THR A 320 8.96 4.57 -3.06
N ALA A 321 8.98 3.33 -2.55
CA ALA A 321 9.18 2.11 -3.31
C ALA A 321 7.86 1.68 -3.99
N CYS A 322 6.77 1.58 -3.24
CA CYS A 322 5.43 1.31 -3.79
C CYS A 322 4.90 2.47 -4.63
N ALA A 323 5.28 3.71 -4.32
CA ALA A 323 4.99 4.88 -5.18
C ALA A 323 5.78 4.88 -6.50
N ALA A 324 6.85 4.09 -6.64
CA ALA A 324 7.79 4.24 -7.74
C ALA A 324 7.12 3.95 -9.09
N ARG A 325 7.41 4.80 -10.09
CA ARG A 325 6.94 4.60 -11.46
C ARG A 325 7.51 3.33 -12.13
N SER A 326 8.49 2.71 -11.50
CA SER A 326 9.23 1.51 -11.92
C SER A 326 8.87 0.27 -11.11
N HIS A 327 7.97 0.39 -10.13
CA HIS A 327 7.56 -0.72 -9.27
C HIS A 327 6.92 -1.86 -10.09
N PRO A 328 7.27 -3.15 -9.88
CA PRO A 328 6.81 -4.25 -10.75
C PRO A 328 5.30 -4.39 -10.89
N LEU A 329 4.53 -4.02 -9.86
CA LEU A 329 3.06 -4.07 -9.87
C LEU A 329 2.38 -2.79 -10.42
N ASN A 330 3.16 -1.83 -10.94
CA ASN A 330 2.68 -0.54 -11.44
C ASN A 330 2.50 -0.53 -12.96
N ALA A 331 1.33 -0.99 -13.41
CA ALA A 331 1.00 -1.07 -14.84
C ALA A 331 0.96 0.29 -15.57
N GLU A 332 0.75 1.40 -14.85
CA GLU A 332 0.64 2.74 -15.47
C GLU A 332 2.00 3.41 -15.72
N SER A 333 3.09 2.91 -15.14
CA SER A 333 4.42 3.55 -15.18
C SER A 333 4.42 5.01 -14.71
N ARG A 334 3.53 5.34 -13.75
CA ARG A 334 3.33 6.67 -13.15
C ARG A 334 3.58 6.61 -11.65
N THR A 335 4.02 7.70 -11.04
CA THR A 335 4.15 7.73 -9.57
C THR A 335 2.77 7.68 -8.91
N ASP A 336 2.59 6.79 -7.93
CA ASP A 336 1.34 6.75 -7.16
C ASP A 336 1.42 7.73 -5.98
N PRO A 337 0.64 8.83 -5.99
CA PRO A 337 0.71 9.85 -4.95
C PRO A 337 0.05 9.44 -3.63
N TRP A 338 -0.67 8.32 -3.56
CA TRP A 338 -1.38 7.89 -2.34
C TRP A 338 -0.43 7.49 -1.22
N PHE A 339 0.73 6.91 -1.55
CA PHE A 339 1.77 6.54 -0.59
C PHE A 339 2.53 7.74 0.00
N PHE A 340 2.08 8.97 -0.24
CA PHE A 340 2.60 10.19 0.39
C PHE A 340 1.68 10.66 1.51
N LEU A 341 2.21 10.71 2.73
CA LEU A 341 1.48 11.05 3.96
C LEU A 341 0.22 10.20 4.19
N ALA A 342 0.31 8.93 3.79
CA ALA A 342 -0.76 7.96 3.94
C ALA A 342 -1.12 7.79 5.42
N SER A 343 -2.41 7.61 5.70
CA SER A 343 -2.90 7.40 7.07
C SER A 343 -2.43 6.03 7.57
N PRO A 344 -1.81 5.92 8.76
CA PRO A 344 -1.45 4.63 9.35
C PRO A 344 -2.63 3.64 9.44
N LYS A 345 -3.85 4.17 9.63
CA LYS A 345 -5.11 3.38 9.65
C LYS A 345 -5.51 2.80 8.30
N GLU A 346 -5.01 3.35 7.19
CA GLU A 346 -5.28 2.85 5.84
C GLU A 346 -4.14 1.92 5.39
N THR A 347 -2.89 2.26 5.71
CA THR A 347 -1.72 1.46 5.32
C THR A 347 -1.62 0.13 6.05
N ILE A 348 -2.12 0.03 7.29
CA ILE A 348 -2.17 -1.23 8.06
C ILE A 348 -2.99 -2.36 7.40
N PHE A 349 -3.72 -2.10 6.31
CA PHE A 349 -4.33 -3.15 5.49
C PHE A 349 -3.29 -3.98 4.69
N THR A 350 -2.10 -3.42 4.46
CA THR A 350 -1.04 -4.05 3.67
C THR A 350 0.35 -3.95 4.28
N HIS A 351 0.65 -2.94 5.09
CA HIS A 351 1.96 -2.72 5.72
C HIS A 351 1.87 -3.10 7.21
N PHE A 352 2.50 -4.21 7.61
CA PHE A 352 2.56 -4.65 9.00
C PHE A 352 3.98 -4.47 9.55
N PRO A 353 4.25 -3.47 10.40
CA PRO A 353 5.53 -3.31 11.08
C PRO A 353 5.85 -4.48 12.02
N LEU A 354 7.13 -4.64 12.32
CA LEU A 354 7.60 -5.68 13.25
C LEU A 354 7.38 -5.29 14.71
N ALA A 355 7.66 -4.03 15.06
CA ALA A 355 7.39 -3.47 16.37
C ALA A 355 5.97 -2.90 16.42
N ALA A 356 5.30 -3.04 17.56
CA ALA A 356 3.92 -2.57 17.71
C ALA A 356 3.82 -1.04 17.69
N ALA A 357 4.82 -0.34 18.22
CA ALA A 357 4.88 1.12 18.24
C ALA A 357 4.90 1.73 16.83
N ASP A 358 5.54 1.05 15.88
CA ASP A 358 5.71 1.49 14.50
C ASP A 358 4.42 1.39 13.66
N GLN A 359 3.31 0.91 14.24
CA GLN A 359 2.00 0.99 13.60
C GLN A 359 1.39 2.39 13.66
N PHE A 360 1.86 3.25 14.57
CA PHE A 360 1.34 4.61 14.80
C PHE A 360 -0.19 4.70 14.93
N VAL A 361 -0.83 3.63 15.47
CA VAL A 361 -2.26 3.58 15.80
C VAL A 361 -2.49 2.99 17.19
N ASP A 362 -3.51 3.50 17.88
CA ASP A 362 -3.96 3.03 19.20
C ASP A 362 -5.46 2.66 19.19
N PRO A 363 -5.89 1.46 19.63
CA PRO A 363 -5.02 0.33 19.97
C PRO A 363 -4.26 -0.20 18.75
N VAL A 364 -3.11 -0.81 19.01
CA VAL A 364 -2.32 -1.58 18.04
C VAL A 364 -3.22 -2.64 17.37
N VAL A 365 -3.01 -2.87 16.08
CA VAL A 365 -3.67 -3.92 15.27
C VAL A 365 -2.89 -5.23 15.41
N PRO A 366 -3.48 -6.28 16.01
CA PRO A 366 -2.81 -7.58 16.11
C PRO A 366 -2.71 -8.29 14.75
N LEU A 367 -1.74 -9.19 14.61
CA LEU A 367 -1.50 -9.94 13.38
C LEU A 367 -2.71 -10.80 12.94
N PRO A 368 -3.46 -11.48 13.84
CA PRO A 368 -4.70 -12.16 13.43
C PRO A 368 -5.72 -11.20 12.81
N VAL A 369 -5.80 -9.95 13.26
CA VAL A 369 -6.69 -8.93 12.69
C VAL A 369 -6.19 -8.49 11.31
N PHE A 370 -4.89 -8.24 11.16
CA PHE A 370 -4.24 -7.93 9.88
C PHE A 370 -4.55 -8.99 8.80
N TRP A 371 -4.35 -10.28 9.11
CA TRP A 371 -4.64 -11.36 8.17
C TRP A 371 -6.13 -11.44 7.77
N MET A 372 -7.03 -11.00 8.67
CA MET A 372 -8.47 -10.98 8.42
C MET A 372 -8.96 -9.72 7.67
N LEU A 373 -8.10 -8.71 7.45
CA LEU A 373 -8.42 -7.59 6.57
C LEU A 373 -8.47 -8.05 5.10
N PRO A 374 -9.27 -7.39 4.24
CA PRO A 374 -9.20 -7.60 2.79
C PRO A 374 -7.86 -7.08 2.24
N TYR A 375 -7.27 -7.79 1.28
CA TYR A 375 -6.20 -7.22 0.47
C TYR A 375 -6.77 -6.09 -0.40
N VAL A 376 -6.17 -4.90 -0.35
CA VAL A 376 -6.64 -3.69 -1.02
C VAL A 376 -5.48 -2.89 -1.61
N ARG A 377 -5.78 -2.05 -2.60
CA ARG A 377 -4.85 -1.10 -3.24
C ARG A 377 -5.33 0.34 -3.02
N PRO A 378 -4.47 1.37 -3.20
CA PRO A 378 -4.78 2.80 -3.01
C PRO A 378 -6.19 3.27 -3.44
N ASN A 379 -6.65 2.83 -4.62
CA ASN A 379 -7.97 3.12 -5.16
C ASN A 379 -9.16 2.76 -4.22
N TYR A 380 -9.00 1.76 -3.34
CA TYR A 380 -9.98 1.41 -2.30
C TYR A 380 -10.27 2.58 -1.35
N PHE A 381 -9.20 3.24 -0.90
CA PHE A 381 -9.27 4.37 0.05
C PHE A 381 -9.68 5.66 -0.67
N GLN A 382 -9.07 5.95 -1.83
CA GLN A 382 -9.37 7.14 -2.64
C GLN A 382 -10.85 7.18 -3.07
N SER A 383 -11.38 6.05 -3.57
CA SER A 383 -12.79 5.91 -3.97
C SER A 383 -13.73 5.66 -2.77
N ARG A 384 -13.17 5.49 -1.57
CA ARG A 384 -13.85 5.22 -0.29
C ARG A 384 -14.81 4.04 -0.38
N VAL A 385 -14.34 2.94 -0.95
CA VAL A 385 -15.08 1.70 -1.12
C VAL A 385 -15.50 1.16 0.26
N LYS A 386 -16.74 0.71 0.39
CA LYS A 386 -17.22 -0.03 1.57
C LYS A 386 -17.74 -1.39 1.13
N LEU A 387 -17.17 -2.44 1.69
CA LEU A 387 -17.65 -3.81 1.53
C LEU A 387 -18.84 -3.99 2.48
N LEU A 388 -19.99 -4.41 1.96
CA LEU A 388 -21.28 -4.42 2.68
C LEU A 388 -21.69 -5.81 3.18
N ASN A 389 -21.20 -6.87 2.54
CA ASN A 389 -21.47 -8.26 2.92
C ASN A 389 -20.21 -9.06 3.32
N LEU A 390 -19.12 -8.38 3.70
CA LEU A 390 -17.89 -8.99 4.23
C LEU A 390 -17.59 -8.58 5.69
N PRO A 391 -18.40 -9.03 6.67
CA PRO A 391 -18.18 -8.67 8.07
C PRO A 391 -17.12 -9.52 8.80
N HIS A 392 -16.91 -10.80 8.44
CA HIS A 392 -16.18 -11.73 9.33
C HIS A 392 -15.04 -12.54 8.71
N LEU A 393 -14.93 -12.61 7.37
CA LEU A 393 -13.93 -13.44 6.70
C LEU A 393 -13.04 -12.60 5.78
N PRO A 394 -11.73 -12.89 5.68
CA PRO A 394 -10.84 -12.22 4.72
C PRO A 394 -11.10 -12.57 3.25
N HIS A 395 -11.99 -13.52 2.98
CA HIS A 395 -12.29 -14.03 1.64
C HIS A 395 -13.74 -14.54 1.57
N ILE A 396 -14.26 -14.63 0.34
CA ILE A 396 -15.49 -15.36 0.03
C ILE A 396 -15.09 -16.81 -0.28
N VAL A 397 -15.62 -17.77 0.47
CA VAL A 397 -15.51 -19.19 0.10
C VAL A 397 -16.63 -19.51 -0.90
N LEU A 398 -16.28 -19.65 -2.17
CA LEU A 398 -17.16 -20.26 -3.15
C LEU A 398 -17.29 -21.75 -2.83
N LYS A 399 -18.52 -22.26 -2.85
CA LYS A 399 -18.83 -23.68 -2.80
C LYS A 399 -19.50 -24.05 -4.11
N ASP A 400 -19.32 -25.29 -4.54
CA ASP A 400 -19.84 -25.78 -5.82
C ASP A 400 -21.34 -25.43 -5.98
N ASP A 401 -21.70 -24.99 -7.18
CA ASP A 401 -23.01 -24.51 -7.60
C ASP A 401 -23.62 -23.32 -6.83
N LYS A 402 -22.85 -22.64 -5.96
CA LYS A 402 -23.34 -21.47 -5.18
C LYS A 402 -22.77 -20.13 -5.65
N VAL A 403 -23.61 -19.35 -6.32
CA VAL A 403 -23.36 -17.92 -6.59
C VAL A 403 -23.37 -17.14 -5.28
N THR A 404 -22.22 -16.62 -4.87
CA THR A 404 -22.08 -15.74 -3.70
C THR A 404 -21.62 -14.36 -4.15
N PRO A 405 -22.47 -13.33 -4.11
CA PRO A 405 -22.12 -12.01 -4.64
C PRO A 405 -21.15 -11.26 -3.71
N LEU A 406 -20.38 -10.33 -4.27
CA LEU A 406 -19.71 -9.28 -3.51
C LEU A 406 -20.53 -7.99 -3.61
N VAL A 407 -21.03 -7.51 -2.48
CA VAL A 407 -21.83 -6.28 -2.39
C VAL A 407 -20.98 -5.18 -1.78
N MET A 408 -20.83 -4.07 -2.50
CA MET A 408 -20.05 -2.90 -2.06
C MET A 408 -20.73 -1.58 -2.44
N CYS A 409 -20.28 -0.48 -1.85
CA CYS A 409 -20.59 0.87 -2.35
C CYS A 409 -19.32 1.69 -2.55
N VAL A 410 -19.31 2.50 -3.61
CA VAL A 410 -18.31 3.53 -3.89
C VAL A 410 -18.93 4.89 -3.56
N ARG A 411 -18.15 5.84 -3.04
CA ARG A 411 -18.71 7.14 -2.61
C ARG A 411 -19.29 7.95 -3.76
N ASP A 412 -18.63 7.92 -4.92
CA ASP A 412 -19.00 8.70 -6.09
C ASP A 412 -19.96 7.89 -6.97
N SER A 413 -21.16 8.44 -7.22
CA SER A 413 -22.17 7.83 -8.10
C SER A 413 -21.84 7.93 -9.59
N THR A 414 -20.82 8.69 -10.00
CA THR A 414 -20.41 8.81 -11.40
C THR A 414 -19.44 7.72 -11.84
N MET A 415 -18.80 7.02 -10.91
CA MET A 415 -17.82 5.98 -11.21
C MET A 415 -18.46 4.72 -11.81
N SER A 416 -18.10 4.39 -13.05
CA SER A 416 -18.33 3.06 -13.61
C SER A 416 -17.47 2.02 -12.91
N VAL A 417 -18.03 0.84 -12.65
CA VAL A 417 -17.33 -0.25 -11.99
C VAL A 417 -17.37 -1.49 -12.87
N TYR A 418 -16.19 -1.99 -13.18
CA TYR A 418 -15.93 -3.27 -13.83
C TYR A 418 -15.26 -4.19 -12.79
N ALA A 419 -15.50 -5.49 -12.91
CA ALA A 419 -14.93 -6.49 -12.01
C ALA A 419 -14.46 -7.70 -12.82
N GLU A 420 -13.35 -8.28 -12.38
CA GLU A 420 -12.77 -9.49 -12.92
C GLU A 420 -12.11 -10.29 -11.78
N VAL A 421 -11.97 -11.59 -11.97
CA VAL A 421 -11.16 -12.45 -11.11
C VAL A 421 -9.89 -12.87 -11.84
N GLU A 422 -8.74 -12.65 -11.20
CA GLU A 422 -7.45 -13.17 -11.67
C GLU A 422 -7.30 -14.61 -11.15
N LEU A 423 -7.16 -15.56 -12.07
CA LEU A 423 -6.86 -16.95 -11.75
C LEU A 423 -5.34 -17.12 -11.81
N HIS A 424 -4.77 -17.71 -10.77
CA HIS A 424 -3.32 -17.93 -10.66
C HIS A 424 -2.98 -19.41 -10.77
N ASP A 425 -1.75 -19.69 -11.21
CA ASP A 425 -1.18 -21.03 -11.33
C ASP A 425 -1.22 -21.79 -9.99
N PRO A 426 -1.77 -23.02 -9.93
CA PRO A 426 -1.80 -23.84 -8.70
C PRO A 426 -0.40 -24.12 -8.12
N ASN A 427 0.66 -24.02 -8.92
CA ASN A 427 2.04 -24.24 -8.49
C ASN A 427 2.58 -23.13 -7.55
N GLY A 428 1.77 -22.13 -7.17
CA GLY A 428 2.16 -21.07 -6.24
C GLY A 428 3.14 -20.05 -6.82
N SER A 429 3.42 -20.10 -8.13
CA SER A 429 4.31 -19.17 -8.85
C SER A 429 3.81 -17.71 -8.88
N GLY A 430 2.57 -17.47 -8.44
CA GLY A 430 1.90 -16.16 -8.51
C GLY A 430 1.51 -15.73 -9.93
N ARG A 431 1.91 -16.48 -10.97
CA ARG A 431 1.60 -16.18 -12.37
C ARG A 431 0.10 -16.24 -12.61
N ILE A 432 -0.46 -15.18 -13.17
CA ILE A 432 -1.85 -15.14 -13.63
C ILE A 432 -1.96 -16.04 -14.87
N VAL A 433 -2.83 -17.05 -14.81
CA VAL A 433 -3.11 -17.98 -15.92
C VAL A 433 -4.33 -17.55 -16.73
N ALA A 434 -5.27 -16.83 -16.13
CA ALA A 434 -6.42 -16.25 -16.81
C ALA A 434 -7.01 -15.06 -16.05
N ARG A 435 -7.74 -14.20 -16.75
CA ARG A 435 -8.64 -13.19 -16.16
C ARG A 435 -10.05 -13.47 -16.64
N GLN A 436 -10.99 -13.63 -15.71
CA GLN A 436 -12.39 -13.88 -16.02
C GLN A 436 -13.23 -12.65 -15.64
N PRO A 437 -13.87 -11.95 -16.60
CA PRO A 437 -14.78 -10.86 -16.29
C PRO A 437 -15.99 -11.36 -15.49
N LEU A 438 -16.45 -10.52 -14.56
CA LEU A 438 -17.59 -10.76 -13.66
C LEU A 438 -18.72 -9.74 -13.93
N LEU A 439 -19.94 -10.08 -13.54
CA LEU A 439 -21.12 -9.23 -13.75
C LEU A 439 -21.24 -8.16 -12.65
N ALA A 440 -20.63 -7.00 -12.86
CA ALA A 440 -20.79 -5.85 -11.97
C ALA A 440 -22.14 -5.13 -12.18
N GLN A 441 -23.19 -5.55 -11.46
CA GLN A 441 -24.48 -4.86 -11.44
C GLN A 441 -24.39 -3.55 -10.64
N CYS A 442 -24.60 -2.42 -11.30
CA CYS A 442 -24.52 -1.08 -10.73
C CYS A 442 -25.90 -0.45 -10.52
N MET A 443 -26.13 0.23 -9.39
CA MET A 443 -27.25 1.15 -9.19
C MET A 443 -26.83 2.36 -8.36
N ASP A 444 -27.42 3.52 -8.62
CA ASP A 444 -27.18 4.71 -7.78
C ASP A 444 -28.20 4.77 -6.65
N TYR A 445 -27.72 5.00 -5.42
CA TYR A 445 -28.56 5.09 -4.23
C TYR A 445 -28.02 6.16 -3.28
N LYS A 446 -28.85 7.17 -2.99
CA LYS A 446 -28.52 8.31 -2.10
C LYS A 446 -27.15 8.95 -2.41
N GLY A 447 -26.90 9.21 -3.71
CA GLY A 447 -25.67 9.86 -4.20
C GLY A 447 -24.41 8.99 -4.13
N LYS A 448 -24.55 7.66 -4.05
CA LYS A 448 -23.44 6.69 -4.04
C LYS A 448 -23.69 5.62 -5.09
N ARG A 449 -22.62 5.09 -5.67
CA ARG A 449 -22.69 3.91 -6.55
C ARG A 449 -22.73 2.65 -5.69
N MET A 450 -23.85 1.95 -5.70
CA MET A 450 -23.95 0.58 -5.16
C MET A 450 -23.55 -0.40 -6.25
N VAL A 451 -22.78 -1.43 -5.88
CA VAL A 451 -22.33 -2.47 -6.81
C VAL A 451 -22.56 -3.83 -6.19
N LYS A 452 -23.12 -4.74 -6.99
CA LYS A 452 -23.17 -6.16 -6.73
C LYS A 452 -22.40 -6.86 -7.85
N VAL A 453 -21.27 -7.46 -7.52
CA VAL A 453 -20.49 -8.37 -8.38
C VAL A 453 -20.93 -9.80 -8.11
#